data_AF-A0A1Q3C813-F1
#
_entry.id   AF-A0A1Q3C813-F1
#
_cell.length_a   1.000
_cell.length_b   1.000
_cell.length_c   1.000
_cell.angle_alpha   90.00
_cell.angle_beta   90.00
_cell.angle_gamma   90.00
#
_symmetry.space_group_name_H-M   'P 1'
#
loop_
_entity.id
_entity.type
_entity.pdbx_description
1 polymer ?
#
loop_
_entity_poly.entity_id
_entity_poly.type
_entity_poly.pdbx_seq_one_letter_code
_entity_poly.pdbx_strand_id
1 'polypeptide(L)' 'KKNYIVSSGYSNMQGFLSPFCDRVTYQTQEFRRSRRIPEEHEGLFNHRHSSLRNVIERCFRVLKARFPILKLTPPYDVK' A
#
# COMPACT_ATOMS: atom_id res chain seq x y z
N LYS A 1 15.04 -15.80 1.51
CA LYS A 1 13.57 -15.93 1.36
C LYS A 1 13.04 -14.65 0.73
N LYS A 2 12.16 -14.72 -0.28
CA LYS A 2 11.55 -13.55 -0.92
C LYS A 2 10.23 -13.24 -0.22
N ASN A 3 10.00 -11.99 0.16
CA ASN A 3 8.75 -11.51 0.74
C ASN A 3 8.16 -10.44 -0.18
N TYR A 4 6.87 -10.52 -0.46
CA TYR A 4 6.10 -9.56 -1.25
C TYR A 4 5.44 -8.55 -0.32
N ILE A 5 5.57 -7.27 -0.65
CA ILE A 5 4.92 -6.19 0.08
C ILE A 5 3.43 -6.18 -0.31
N VAL A 6 2.55 -6.33 0.67
CA VAL A 6 1.10 -6.36 0.47
C VAL A 6 0.38 -5.22 1.17
N SER A 7 -0.83 -4.94 0.68
CA SER A 7 -1.76 -3.97 1.25
C SER A 7 -2.20 -4.36 2.68
N SER A 8 -2.54 -3.37 3.51
CA SER A 8 -3.11 -3.56 4.86
C SER A 8 -4.37 -4.43 4.92
N GLY A 9 -5.06 -4.64 3.80
CA GLY A 9 -6.19 -5.58 3.70
C GLY A 9 -5.78 -7.05 3.62
N TYR A 10 -4.48 -7.36 3.58
CA TYR A 10 -3.96 -8.72 3.55
C TYR A 10 -3.31 -9.08 4.88
N SER A 11 -3.60 -10.28 5.35
CA SER A 11 -2.93 -10.89 6.50
C SER A 11 -1.45 -11.13 6.23
N ASN A 12 -0.61 -10.92 7.25
CA ASN A 12 0.80 -11.30 7.25
C ASN A 12 0.95 -12.83 7.17
N MET A 13 0.98 -13.38 5.96
CA MET A 13 1.25 -14.78 5.69
C MET A 13 2.70 -14.99 5.26
N GLN A 14 3.18 -16.23 5.29
CA GLN A 14 4.54 -16.52 4.85
C GLN A 14 4.77 -16.06 3.40
N GLY A 15 5.79 -15.21 3.19
CA GLY A 15 6.07 -14.60 1.90
C GLY A 15 5.31 -13.29 1.64
N PHE A 16 4.49 -12.81 2.58
CA PHE A 16 3.72 -11.57 2.45
C PHE A 16 3.96 -10.65 3.66
N LEU A 17 4.21 -9.37 3.37
CA LEU A 17 4.50 -8.36 4.40
C LEU A 17 3.54 -7.17 4.27
N SER A 18 2.58 -7.13 5.18
CA SER A 18 1.59 -6.07 5.37
C SER A 18 2.17 -4.96 6.24
N PRO A 19 1.68 -3.71 6.16
CA PRO A 19 2.08 -2.63 7.06
C PRO A 19 1.87 -3.01 8.52
N PHE A 20 2.68 -2.45 9.42
CA PHE A 20 2.43 -2.55 10.85
C PHE A 20 1.13 -1.80 11.17
N CYS A 21 0.13 -2.52 11.68
CA CYS A 21 -1.26 -2.06 11.78
C CYS A 21 -1.47 -1.01 12.89
N ASP A 22 -0.64 -1.00 13.93
CA ASP A 22 -1.09 -0.48 15.23
C ASP A 22 -0.67 0.95 15.60
N ARG A 23 0.24 1.64 14.90
CA ARG A 23 0.76 2.90 15.47
C ARG A 23 1.02 4.08 14.55
N VAL A 24 1.04 3.91 13.23
CA VAL A 24 1.41 5.04 12.36
C VAL A 24 0.54 5.08 11.13
N THR A 25 -0.64 5.70 11.27
CA THR A 25 -1.34 6.33 10.15
C THR A 25 -0.45 7.45 9.60
N TYR A 26 0.53 7.07 8.79
CA TYR A 26 1.41 8.00 8.11
C TYR A 26 0.58 8.76 7.05
N GLN A 27 0.01 9.90 7.43
CA GLN A 27 -0.41 10.88 6.44
C GLN A 27 0.86 11.43 5.78
N THR A 28 0.99 11.25 4.47
CA THR A 28 2.14 11.72 3.67
C THR A 28 2.45 13.21 3.90
N GLN A 29 1.46 13.98 4.34
CA GLN A 29 1.56 15.40 4.68
C GLN A 29 2.27 15.67 6.01
N GLU A 30 2.14 14.78 6.99
CA GLU A 30 2.76 14.90 8.31
C GLU A 30 4.27 14.60 8.27
N PHE A 31 4.70 13.61 7.48
CA PHE A 31 6.13 13.33 7.25
C PHE A 31 6.86 14.47 6.51
N ARG A 32 6.19 15.15 5.58
CA ARG A 32 6.77 16.30 4.87
C ARG A 32 6.93 17.53 5.75
N ARG A 33 6.06 17.69 6.75
CA ARG A 33 6.08 18.81 7.70
C ARG A 33 6.95 18.53 8.91
N SER A 34 6.99 17.28 9.35
CA SER A 34 7.77 16.84 10.49
C SER A 34 9.09 16.28 9.99
N ARG A 35 10.18 17.05 10.10
CA ARG A 35 11.58 16.56 9.98
C ARG A 35 11.95 15.51 11.04
N ARG A 36 10.98 14.98 11.79
CA ARG A 36 11.15 13.86 12.69
C ARG A 36 11.25 12.61 11.83
N ILE A 37 12.50 12.22 11.57
CA ILE A 37 12.84 10.86 11.18
C ILE A 37 12.13 9.97 12.21
N PRO A 38 11.26 9.03 11.81
CA PRO A 38 10.72 8.07 12.75
C PRO A 38 11.90 7.32 13.34
N GLU A 39 12.21 7.61 14.60
CA GLU A 39 13.26 6.92 15.37
C GLU A 39 12.96 5.40 15.45
N GLU A 40 11.70 5.04 15.20
CA GLU A 40 11.19 3.69 15.19
C GLU A 40 11.28 3.06 13.78
N HIS A 41 11.99 1.94 13.68
CA HIS A 41 12.15 1.16 12.44
C HIS A 41 10.82 0.85 11.74
N GLU A 42 9.73 0.69 12.50
CA GLU A 42 8.37 0.45 12.00
C GLU A 42 7.82 1.65 11.22
N GLY A 43 8.09 2.88 11.67
CA GLY A 43 7.65 4.09 11.01
C GLY A 43 8.32 4.29 9.65
N LEU A 44 9.63 4.03 9.56
CA LEU A 44 10.35 4.09 8.28
C LEU A 44 9.86 3.00 7.31
N PHE A 45 9.59 1.80 7.81
CA PHE A 45 9.01 0.72 7.03
C PHE A 45 7.64 1.12 6.47
N ASN A 46 6.73 1.62 7.31
CA ASN A 46 5.41 2.06 6.90
C ASN A 46 5.47 3.23 5.90
N HIS A 47 6.41 4.17 6.06
CA HIS A 47 6.58 5.27 5.12
C HIS A 47 7.00 4.77 3.73
N ARG A 48 8.02 3.91 3.67
CA ARG A 48 8.50 3.30 2.41
C ARG A 48 7.41 2.46 1.75
N HIS A 49 6.68 1.68 2.56
CA HIS A 49 5.52 0.90 2.12
C HIS A 49 4.45 1.79 1.49
N SER A 50 4.02 2.83 2.19
CA SER A 50 3.00 3.78 1.72
C SER A 50 3.43 4.51 0.45
N SER A 51 4.70 4.93 0.36
CA SER A 51 5.24 5.56 -0.84
C SER A 51 5.19 4.63 -2.06
N LEU A 52 5.61 3.37 -1.90
CA LEU A 52 5.54 2.37 -2.96
C LEU A 52 4.08 2.08 -3.36
N ARG A 53 3.20 1.92 -2.38
CA ARG A 53 1.77 1.68 -2.61
C ARG A 53 1.12 2.83 -3.37
N ASN A 54 1.42 4.08 -3.01
CA ASN A 54 0.89 5.25 -3.71
C ASN A 54 1.33 5.29 -5.19
N VAL A 55 2.57 4.88 -5.51
CA VAL A 55 3.01 4.76 -6.92
C VAL A 55 2.20 3.69 -7.64
N ILE A 56 2.05 2.51 -7.04
CA ILE A 56 1.29 1.40 -7.63
C ILE A 56 -0.19 1.80 -7.85
N GLU A 57 -0.83 2.39 -6.85
CA GLU A 57 -2.23 2.84 -6.92
C GLU A 57 -2.42 3.93 -7.98
N ARG A 58 -1.50 4.89 -8.09
CA ARG A 58 -1.52 5.90 -9.17
C ARG A 58 -1.38 5.25 -10.54
N CYS A 59 -0.47 4.29 -10.71
CA CYS A 59 -0.34 3.53 -11.95
C CYS A 59 -1.64 2.80 -12.29
N PHE A 60 -2.27 2.10 -11.34
CA PHE A 60 -3.57 1.46 -11.55
C PHE A 60 -4.67 2.45 -11.88
N ARG A 61 -4.67 3.64 -11.27
CA ARG A 61 -5.63 4.69 -11.59
C ARG A 61 -5.50 5.15 -13.04
N VAL A 62 -4.27 5.32 -13.53
CA VAL A 62 -4.00 5.66 -14.94
C VAL A 62 -4.41 4.52 -15.86
N LEU A 63 -4.08 3.27 -15.52
CA LEU A 63 -4.47 2.09 -16.29
C LEU A 63 -5.99 1.97 -16.40
N LYS A 64 -6.72 2.14 -15.29
CA LYS A 64 -8.19 2.14 -15.28
C LYS A 64 -8.78 3.30 -16.08
N ALA A 65 -8.12 4.46 -16.12
CA ALA A 65 -8.56 5.59 -16.94
C ALA A 65 -8.37 5.31 -18.44
N ARG A 66 -7.27 4.67 -18.83
CA ARG A 66 -6.95 4.31 -20.22
C ARG A 66 -7.75 3.12 -20.74
N PHE A 67 -8.04 2.14 -19.88
CA PHE A 67 -8.72 0.90 -20.23
C PHE A 67 -10.04 0.77 -19.46
N PRO A 68 -11.16 1.22 -20.03
CA PRO A 68 -12.48 1.15 -19.38
C PRO A 68 -12.89 -0.27 -18.98
N ILE A 69 -12.40 -1.30 -19.69
CA ILE A 69 -12.62 -2.71 -19.34
C ILE A 69 -12.12 -3.07 -17.93
N LEU A 70 -11.09 -2.38 -17.41
CA LEU A 70 -10.58 -2.58 -16.05
C LEU A 70 -11.44 -1.93 -14.96
N LYS A 71 -12.46 -1.14 -15.33
CA LYS A 71 -13.45 -0.59 -14.40
C LYS A 71 -14.65 -1.50 -14.22
N LEU A 72 -14.95 -2.31 -15.24
CA LEU A 72 -16.09 -3.20 -15.21
C LEU A 72 -15.78 -4.37 -14.28
N THR A 73 -16.67 -4.61 -13.32
CA THR A 73 -16.72 -5.88 -12.59
C THR A 73 -17.54 -6.82 -13.46
N PRO A 74 -16.93 -7.79 -14.16
CA PRO A 74 -17.69 -8.75 -14.93
C PRO A 74 -18.64 -9.53 -13.99
N PRO A 75 -19.87 -9.82 -14.43
CA PRO A 75 -20.81 -10.63 -13.66
C PRO A 75 -20.38 -12.09 -13.74
N TYR A 76 -19.30 -12.43 -13.04
CA TYR A 76 -18.94 -13.81 -12.79
C TYR A 76 -19.66 -14.26 -11.53
N ASP A 77 -20.38 -15.36 -11.66
CA ASP A 77 -20.96 -16.06 -10.52
C ASP A 77 -19.80 -16.57 -9.63
N VAL A 78 -19.70 -16.01 -8.43
CA VAL A 78 -18.72 -16.44 -7.44
C VAL A 78 -19.32 -17.66 -6.76
N LYS A 79 -19.11 -18.84 -7.37
CA LYS A 79 -19.50 -20.13 -6.79
C LYS A 79 -18.76 -20.43 -5.49
#